data_AF-A0A542G4T0-F1
#
_entry.id   AF-A0A542G4T0-F1
#
_cell.length_a   1.000
_cell.length_b   1.000
_cell.length_c   1.000
_cell.angle_alpha   90.00
_cell.angle_beta   90.00
_cell.angle_gamma   90.00
#
_symmetry.space_group_name_H-M   'P 1'
#
loop_
_entity.id
_entity.type
_entity.pdbx_description
1 polymer ?
#
loop_
_entity_poly.entity_id
_entity_poly.type
_entity_poly.pdbx_seq_one_letter_code
_entity_poly.pdbx_strand_id
1 'polypeptide(L)'
;MAQDKGNKTREADGSRDEDDLGAGPEGGKIRHGPDSSKSLKYSQEVTSPDDEPEREGRSLATTHHEVIRRWAEERDGVPATVEGTEHGDHLGVLRIDFGGKDDKLRHISWDEWFDTFDSRKLNFIYQEQRSDGTQSNFFRLENPNREDA
;
A
#
# COMPACT_ATOMS: atom_id res chain seq x y z
N MET A 1 -23.17 1.68 -44.08
CA MET A 1 -23.82 0.44 -43.60
C MET A 1 -22.88 -0.71 -43.92
N ALA A 2 -22.52 -1.67 -43.07
CA ALA A 2 -22.89 -2.01 -41.71
C ALA A 2 -21.73 -2.84 -41.12
N GLN A 3 -21.62 -2.83 -39.80
CA GLN A 3 -20.73 -3.67 -38.98
C GLN A 3 -21.28 -5.10 -38.89
N ASP A 4 -20.41 -6.10 -38.72
CA ASP A 4 -20.66 -7.32 -37.90
C ASP A 4 -19.31 -8.04 -37.68
N LYS A 5 -18.66 -7.91 -36.51
CA LYS A 5 -18.78 -8.71 -35.28
C LYS A 5 -18.48 -10.22 -35.46
N GLY A 6 -17.36 -10.64 -34.86
CA GLY A 6 -16.96 -12.04 -34.73
C GLY A 6 -16.04 -12.23 -33.53
N ASN A 7 -16.67 -12.33 -32.36
CA ASN A 7 -16.10 -12.56 -31.03
C ASN A 7 -15.24 -13.84 -31.00
N LYS A 8 -14.00 -13.76 -30.47
CA LYS A 8 -13.29 -14.94 -29.97
C LYS A 8 -12.54 -14.59 -28.69
N THR A 9 -13.29 -14.67 -27.61
CA THR A 9 -12.83 -14.81 -26.23
C THR A 9 -11.62 -15.75 -26.16
N ARG A 10 -10.49 -15.25 -25.69
CA ARG A 10 -9.45 -16.08 -25.09
C ARG A 10 -9.59 -15.88 -23.59
N GLU A 11 -10.22 -16.87 -22.98
CA GLU A 11 -10.23 -17.10 -21.55
C GLU A 11 -8.77 -17.28 -21.11
N ALA A 12 -8.23 -16.30 -20.41
CA ALA A 12 -6.99 -16.46 -19.68
C ALA A 12 -7.38 -17.10 -18.34
N ASP A 13 -7.13 -18.41 -18.29
CA ASP A 13 -7.03 -19.24 -17.09
C ASP A 13 -6.07 -18.56 -16.11
N GLY A 14 -6.63 -17.81 -15.17
CA GLY A 14 -5.90 -17.18 -14.08
C GLY A 14 -5.93 -18.11 -12.88
N SER A 15 -5.03 -19.09 -12.88
CA SER A 15 -4.51 -19.62 -11.62
C SER A 15 -3.85 -18.42 -10.92
N ARG A 16 -4.61 -17.71 -10.08
CA ARG A 16 -4.05 -16.66 -9.22
C ARG A 16 -3.25 -17.39 -8.16
N ASP A 17 -1.95 -17.50 -8.39
CA ASP A 17 -1.01 -17.70 -7.30
C ASP A 17 -1.33 -16.62 -6.25
N GLU A 18 -1.64 -17.03 -5.03
CA GLU A 18 -1.93 -16.15 -3.89
C GLU A 18 -0.74 -15.21 -3.56
N ASP A 19 0.37 -15.37 -4.29
CA ASP A 19 1.61 -14.62 -4.20
C ASP A 19 1.69 -13.39 -5.14
N ASP A 20 0.88 -13.27 -6.20
CA ASP A 20 0.93 -12.11 -7.13
C ASP A 20 -0.15 -11.07 -6.79
N LEU A 21 0.13 -10.22 -5.79
CA LEU A 21 -0.73 -9.08 -5.45
C LEU A 21 -0.74 -8.00 -6.54
N GLY A 22 0.28 -8.01 -7.41
CA GLY A 22 0.48 -7.03 -8.46
C GLY A 22 0.67 -5.60 -7.97
N ALA A 23 0.46 -4.66 -8.89
CA ALA A 23 0.70 -3.24 -8.68
C ALA A 23 -0.47 -2.46 -8.05
N GLY A 24 -1.59 -3.15 -7.75
CA GLY A 24 -2.83 -2.50 -7.35
C GLY A 24 -3.51 -1.70 -8.48
N PRO A 25 -4.63 -1.01 -8.18
CA PRO A 25 -5.51 -0.41 -9.19
C PRO A 25 -4.89 0.73 -10.00
N GLU A 26 -3.83 1.36 -9.49
CA GLU A 26 -3.16 2.51 -10.14
C GLU A 26 -1.77 2.18 -10.69
N GLY A 27 -1.40 0.90 -10.72
CA GLY A 27 -0.08 0.51 -11.20
C GLY A 27 1.05 1.05 -10.32
N GLY A 28 0.81 1.16 -9.01
CA GLY A 28 1.77 1.66 -8.03
C GLY A 28 1.93 3.18 -7.94
N LYS A 29 1.29 3.95 -8.83
CA LYS A 29 1.42 5.41 -8.87
C LYS A 29 0.84 6.08 -7.64
N ILE A 30 1.49 7.15 -7.18
CA ILE A 30 1.01 7.89 -6.01
C ILE A 30 -0.19 8.76 -6.38
N ARG A 31 -1.16 8.79 -5.46
CA ARG A 31 -2.37 9.58 -5.58
C ARG A 31 -2.06 11.02 -5.19
N HIS A 32 -2.45 11.98 -6.01
CA HIS A 32 -2.31 13.41 -5.71
C HIS A 32 -3.69 14.07 -5.51
N GLY A 33 -3.71 15.14 -4.70
CA GLY A 33 -4.93 15.88 -4.39
C GLY A 33 -4.62 17.22 -3.72
N PRO A 34 -5.64 18.07 -3.51
CA PRO A 34 -5.48 19.40 -2.93
C PRO A 34 -4.85 19.37 -1.54
N ASP A 35 -5.12 18.31 -0.77
CA ASP A 35 -4.68 18.13 0.61
C ASP A 35 -3.43 17.26 0.74
N SER A 36 -2.74 16.97 -0.37
CA SER A 36 -1.48 16.22 -0.35
C SER A 36 -0.44 16.90 0.57
N SER A 37 0.08 16.16 1.54
CA SER A 37 1.09 16.67 2.47
C SER A 37 2.38 17.05 1.76
N LYS A 38 3.16 17.95 2.38
CA LYS A 38 4.53 18.24 1.93
C LYS A 38 5.40 16.98 1.87
N SER A 39 5.24 16.07 2.83
CA SER A 39 5.96 14.79 2.85
C SER A 39 5.71 13.96 1.59
N LEU A 40 4.46 13.86 1.14
CA LEU A 40 4.11 13.16 -0.08
C LEU A 40 4.73 13.86 -1.31
N LYS A 41 4.66 15.20 -1.37
CA LYS A 41 5.20 16.00 -2.49
C LYS A 41 6.72 15.87 -2.68
N TYR A 42 7.48 15.60 -1.61
CA TYR A 42 8.94 15.43 -1.67
C TYR A 42 9.39 13.96 -1.64
N SER A 43 8.45 13.03 -1.47
CA SER A 43 8.78 11.60 -1.52
C SER A 43 9.04 11.19 -2.96
N GLN A 44 9.98 10.26 -3.15
CA GLN A 44 10.18 9.62 -4.44
C GLN A 44 9.03 8.62 -4.66
N GLU A 45 8.42 8.67 -5.85
CA GLU A 45 7.43 7.68 -6.26
C GLU A 45 8.13 6.35 -6.57
N VAL A 46 7.59 5.25 -6.06
CA VAL A 46 8.06 3.88 -6.29
C VAL A 46 6.93 3.09 -6.94
N THR A 47 7.14 2.59 -8.16
CA THR A 47 6.10 1.89 -8.94
C THR A 47 6.48 0.46 -9.28
N SER A 48 7.64 -0.01 -8.83
CA SER A 48 8.14 -1.36 -9.02
C SER A 48 8.91 -1.80 -7.78
N PRO A 49 8.92 -3.09 -7.43
CA PRO A 49 9.81 -3.62 -6.39
C PRO A 49 11.30 -3.54 -6.75
N ASP A 50 11.64 -3.21 -8.01
CA ASP A 50 13.01 -2.99 -8.48
C ASP A 50 13.45 -1.50 -8.41
N ASP A 51 12.52 -0.59 -8.12
CA ASP A 51 12.85 0.84 -7.98
C ASP A 51 13.70 1.08 -6.71
N GLU A 52 14.92 1.60 -6.90
CA GLU A 52 15.82 1.92 -5.80
C GLU A 52 15.67 3.38 -5.31
N PRO A 53 15.88 3.66 -4.01
CA PRO A 53 15.88 5.02 -3.50
C PRO A 53 17.04 5.83 -4.11
N GLU A 54 16.75 7.08 -4.53
CA GLU A 54 17.75 8.00 -5.09
C GLU A 54 18.93 8.27 -4.13
N ARG A 55 18.70 8.12 -2.81
CA ARG A 55 19.71 8.23 -1.75
C ARG A 55 19.25 7.55 -0.47
N GLU A 56 20.19 7.23 0.40
CA GLU A 56 19.92 6.73 1.74
C GLU A 56 19.06 7.73 2.55
N GLY A 57 18.13 7.19 3.35
CA GLY A 57 17.20 8.00 4.16
C GLY A 57 16.18 8.80 3.35
N ARG A 58 16.05 8.58 2.03
CA ARG A 58 15.01 9.21 1.22
C ARG A 58 13.63 8.68 1.64
N SER A 59 12.68 9.59 1.83
CA SER A 59 11.25 9.23 1.93
C SER A 59 10.74 8.76 0.57
N LEU A 60 10.07 7.63 0.57
CA LEU A 60 9.47 6.98 -0.58
C LEU A 60 7.94 6.98 -0.43
N ALA A 61 7.24 6.90 -1.54
CA ALA A 61 5.79 6.77 -1.56
C ALA A 61 5.33 5.84 -2.69
N THR A 62 4.35 5.01 -2.40
CA THR A 62 3.81 4.03 -3.36
C THR A 62 2.34 3.72 -3.08
N THR A 63 1.66 3.18 -4.09
CA THR A 63 0.40 2.44 -3.93
C THR A 63 0.54 0.98 -4.36
N HIS A 64 1.76 0.53 -4.67
CA HIS A 64 2.04 -0.79 -5.23
C HIS A 64 1.98 -1.86 -4.15
N HIS A 65 1.07 -2.82 -4.30
CA HIS A 65 0.82 -3.82 -3.26
C HIS A 65 2.04 -4.70 -2.98
N GLU A 66 2.70 -5.21 -4.02
CA GLU A 66 3.91 -6.01 -3.79
C GLU A 66 5.07 -5.23 -3.14
N VAL A 67 5.26 -3.95 -3.48
CA VAL A 67 6.29 -3.11 -2.84
C VAL A 67 6.03 -3.01 -1.35
N ILE A 68 4.77 -2.72 -0.98
CA ILE A 68 4.35 -2.59 0.42
C ILE A 68 4.50 -3.91 1.15
N ARG A 69 4.06 -5.02 0.54
CA ARG A 69 4.18 -6.37 1.12
C ARG A 69 5.65 -6.70 1.39
N ARG A 70 6.51 -6.63 0.36
CA ARG A 70 7.94 -6.98 0.48
C ARG A 70 8.65 -6.11 1.50
N TRP A 71 8.38 -4.80 1.49
CA TRP A 71 8.95 -3.87 2.46
C TRP A 71 8.61 -4.27 3.90
N ALA A 72 7.34 -4.64 4.14
CA ALA A 72 6.87 -5.06 5.45
C ALA A 72 7.46 -6.42 5.86
N GLU A 73 7.40 -7.42 4.99
CA GLU A 73 7.88 -8.78 5.27
C GLU A 73 9.39 -8.83 5.56
N GLU A 74 10.20 -8.04 4.86
CA GLU A 74 11.64 -7.90 5.13
C GLU A 74 11.93 -7.37 6.55
N ARG A 75 10.93 -6.76 7.18
CA ARG A 75 10.98 -6.17 8.53
C ARG A 75 10.23 -7.01 9.55
N ASP A 76 9.87 -8.26 9.21
CA ASP A 76 9.00 -9.14 10.00
C ASP A 76 7.62 -8.51 10.29
N GLY A 77 7.15 -7.66 9.37
CA GLY A 77 5.91 -6.91 9.46
C GLY A 77 4.69 -7.74 9.05
N VAL A 78 3.68 -7.76 9.91
CA VAL A 78 2.40 -8.45 9.67
C VAL A 78 1.27 -7.42 9.52
N PRO A 79 0.44 -7.47 8.46
CA PRO A 79 -0.69 -6.55 8.30
C PRO A 79 -1.67 -6.69 9.47
N ALA A 80 -2.09 -5.54 10.01
CA ALA A 80 -2.94 -5.50 11.20
C ALA A 80 -3.97 -4.36 11.12
N THR A 81 -4.99 -4.45 11.97
CA THR A 81 -5.90 -3.35 12.26
C THR A 81 -6.01 -3.12 13.77
N VAL A 82 -6.40 -1.92 14.18
CA VAL A 82 -6.62 -1.58 15.59
C VAL A 82 -8.05 -1.94 15.99
N GLU A 83 -8.19 -2.88 16.92
CA GLU A 83 -9.49 -3.29 17.46
C GLU A 83 -10.25 -2.10 18.07
N GLY A 84 -11.57 -2.04 17.81
CA GLY A 84 -12.44 -0.99 18.34
C GLY A 84 -12.35 0.35 17.62
N THR A 85 -11.60 0.43 16.52
CA THR A 85 -11.63 1.59 15.59
C THR A 85 -12.44 1.32 14.32
N GLU A 86 -13.10 0.18 14.27
CA GLU A 86 -13.95 -0.27 13.18
C GLU A 86 -15.25 0.55 13.11
N HIS A 87 -15.74 0.79 11.89
CA HIS A 87 -16.98 1.53 11.65
C HIS A 87 -17.91 0.72 10.75
N GLY A 88 -18.93 0.11 11.35
CA GLY A 88 -19.79 -0.86 10.67
C GLY A 88 -18.97 -2.07 10.24
N ASP A 89 -19.14 -2.49 8.98
CA ASP A 89 -18.43 -3.62 8.39
C ASP A 89 -17.02 -3.28 7.86
N HIS A 90 -16.52 -2.06 8.12
CA HIS A 90 -15.21 -1.63 7.63
C HIS A 90 -14.14 -1.83 8.71
N LEU A 91 -12.97 -2.31 8.28
CA LEU A 91 -11.77 -2.38 9.12
C LEU A 91 -11.49 -1.03 9.80
N GLY A 92 -10.82 -1.07 10.95
CA GLY A 92 -10.44 0.13 11.67
C GLY A 92 -9.25 0.85 11.04
N VAL A 93 -8.42 1.43 11.89
CA VAL A 93 -7.12 1.99 11.51
C VAL A 93 -6.23 0.86 10.99
N LEU A 94 -5.69 1.01 9.78
CA LEU A 94 -4.72 0.07 9.21
C LEU A 94 -3.34 0.27 9.85
N ARG A 95 -2.68 -0.84 10.18
CA ARG A 95 -1.35 -0.91 10.77
C ARG A 95 -0.55 -2.06 10.16
N ILE A 96 0.74 -2.08 10.47
CA ILE A 96 1.65 -3.20 10.26
C ILE A 96 2.29 -3.43 11.63
N ASP A 97 2.16 -4.64 12.16
CA ASP A 97 2.74 -5.06 13.42
C ASP A 97 4.16 -5.60 13.17
N PHE A 98 5.14 -5.08 13.90
CA PHE A 98 6.55 -5.47 13.81
C PHE A 98 7.03 -6.17 15.10
N GLY A 99 6.12 -6.85 15.83
CA GLY A 99 6.45 -7.61 17.03
C GLY A 99 6.44 -6.81 18.34
N GLY A 100 5.55 -5.81 18.45
CA GLY A 100 5.39 -4.98 19.64
C GLY A 100 4.40 -5.53 20.67
N LYS A 101 4.43 -5.02 21.92
CA LYS A 101 3.39 -5.27 22.93
C LYS A 101 2.18 -4.34 22.71
N ASP A 102 1.54 -4.44 21.56
CA ASP A 102 0.33 -3.67 21.28
C ASP A 102 -0.87 -4.62 21.32
N ASP A 103 -1.44 -4.79 22.52
CA ASP A 103 -2.54 -5.72 22.80
C ASP A 103 -3.86 -5.37 22.08
N LYS A 104 -3.87 -4.31 21.24
CA LYS A 104 -5.03 -3.85 20.48
C LYS A 104 -4.92 -4.13 18.98
N LEU A 105 -3.83 -4.77 18.54
CA LEU A 105 -3.65 -5.11 17.13
C LEU A 105 -4.26 -6.48 16.85
N ARG A 106 -5.15 -6.51 15.86
CA ARG A 106 -5.66 -7.74 15.25
C ARG A 106 -4.96 -7.94 13.92
N HIS A 107 -4.23 -9.05 13.78
CA HIS A 107 -3.66 -9.46 12.50
C HIS A 107 -4.77 -9.79 11.50
N ILE A 108 -4.60 -9.35 10.27
CA ILE A 108 -5.54 -9.57 9.15
C ILE A 108 -4.76 -10.08 7.94
N SER A 109 -5.45 -10.49 6.87
CA SER A 109 -4.77 -10.84 5.63
C SER A 109 -4.29 -9.60 4.86
N TRP A 110 -3.30 -9.78 3.98
CA TRP A 110 -2.90 -8.73 3.05
C TRP A 110 -4.05 -8.30 2.13
N ASP A 111 -4.89 -9.24 1.68
CA ASP A 111 -6.07 -8.95 0.86
C ASP A 111 -7.03 -7.98 1.55
N GLU A 112 -7.42 -8.26 2.80
CA GLU A 112 -8.28 -7.37 3.59
C GLU A 112 -7.63 -5.99 3.84
N TRP A 113 -6.31 -5.99 4.08
CA TRP A 113 -5.55 -4.76 4.28
C TRP A 113 -5.55 -3.90 3.01
N PHE A 114 -5.29 -4.51 1.85
CA PHE A 114 -5.22 -3.81 0.56
C PHE A 114 -6.59 -3.37 0.06
N ASP A 115 -7.64 -4.16 0.26
CA ASP A 115 -9.03 -3.76 -0.04
C ASP A 115 -9.38 -2.43 0.67
N THR A 116 -9.08 -2.36 1.97
CA THR A 116 -9.30 -1.14 2.75
C THR A 116 -8.37 0.00 2.32
N PHE A 117 -7.10 -0.31 2.00
CA PHE A 117 -6.12 0.68 1.54
C PHE A 117 -6.56 1.36 0.24
N ASP A 118 -7.05 0.58 -0.73
CA ASP A 118 -7.50 1.07 -2.03
C ASP A 118 -8.86 1.75 -1.97
N SER A 119 -9.82 1.15 -1.26
CA SER A 119 -11.14 1.75 -1.03
C SER A 119 -11.03 3.14 -0.43
N ARG A 120 -10.06 3.34 0.47
CA ARG A 120 -9.77 4.63 1.11
C ARG A 120 -8.82 5.52 0.32
N LYS A 121 -8.37 5.12 -0.86
CA LYS A 121 -7.46 5.87 -1.73
C LYS A 121 -6.21 6.36 -1.00
N LEU A 122 -5.58 5.48 -0.22
CA LEU A 122 -4.42 5.83 0.62
C LEU A 122 -3.11 5.77 -0.18
N ASN A 123 -2.15 6.62 0.17
CA ASN A 123 -0.75 6.47 -0.23
C ASN A 123 0.02 5.85 0.93
N PHE A 124 0.95 4.95 0.59
CA PHE A 124 1.90 4.39 1.54
C PHE A 124 3.20 5.20 1.47
N ILE A 125 3.47 6.00 2.50
CA ILE A 125 4.69 6.82 2.61
C ILE A 125 5.62 6.13 3.61
N TYR A 126 6.87 5.86 3.23
CA TYR A 126 7.78 5.05 4.04
C TYR A 126 9.25 5.45 3.85
N GLN A 127 10.13 4.82 4.62
CA GLN A 127 11.58 4.93 4.47
C GLN A 127 12.20 3.53 4.52
N GLU A 128 13.15 3.27 3.62
CA GLU A 128 13.95 2.05 3.67
C GLU A 128 14.83 2.00 4.93
N GLN A 129 15.57 3.08 5.15
CA GLN A 129 16.60 3.21 6.17
C GLN A 129 16.49 4.54 6.89
N ARG A 130 16.99 4.59 8.13
CA ARG A 130 17.18 5.83 8.90
C ARG A 130 18.44 6.56 8.45
N SER A 131 18.63 7.79 8.94
CA SER A 131 19.82 8.60 8.64
C SER A 131 21.15 7.98 9.07
N ASP A 132 21.12 7.01 9.99
CA ASP A 132 22.27 6.24 10.46
C ASP A 132 22.51 4.93 9.69
N GLY A 133 21.72 4.65 8.64
CA GLY A 133 21.83 3.45 7.80
C GLY A 133 21.13 2.21 8.35
N THR A 134 20.48 2.29 9.52
CA THR A 134 19.69 1.17 10.04
C THR A 134 18.34 1.05 9.35
N GLN A 135 17.84 -0.18 9.21
CA GLN A 135 16.52 -0.48 8.63
C GLN A 135 15.40 0.24 9.39
N SER A 136 14.53 0.93 8.66
CA SER A 136 13.45 1.74 9.22
C SER A 136 12.10 1.03 9.13
N ASN A 137 11.33 1.05 10.22
CA ASN A 137 9.93 0.57 10.25
C ASN A 137 8.94 1.74 10.12
N PHE A 138 9.44 2.91 9.70
CA PHE A 138 8.61 4.10 9.55
C PHE A 138 7.73 3.97 8.30
N PHE A 139 6.41 4.03 8.52
CA PHE A 139 5.45 4.26 7.47
C PHE A 139 4.31 5.17 7.94
N ARG A 140 3.63 5.77 6.99
CA ARG A 140 2.41 6.56 7.18
C ARG A 140 1.46 6.30 6.03
N LEU A 141 0.18 6.23 6.35
CA LEU A 141 -0.90 6.21 5.38
C LEU A 141 -1.50 7.61 5.24
N GLU A 142 -1.74 8.05 4.01
CA GLU A 142 -2.30 9.37 3.72
C GLU A 142 -3.34 9.30 2.61
N ASN A 143 -4.52 9.90 2.80
CA ASN A 143 -5.45 10.15 1.70
C ASN A 143 -5.24 11.61 1.22
N PRO A 144 -4.87 11.84 -0.05
CA PRO A 144 -4.57 13.17 -0.58
C PRO A 144 -5.81 14.04 -0.86
N ASN A 145 -7.02 13.50 -0.68
CA ASN A 145 -8.31 14.18 -0.87
C ASN A 145 -9.14 14.24 0.42
N ARG A 146 -8.53 13.96 1.58
CA ARG A 146 -9.26 14.02 2.84
C ARG A 146 -9.39 15.48 3.29
N GLU A 147 -10.59 16.04 3.14
CA GLU A 147 -11.09 17.07 4.06
C GLU A 147 -11.04 16.46 5.47
N ASP A 148 -10.39 17.13 6.41
CA ASP A 148 -10.01 16.64 7.75
C ASP A 148 -10.98 15.64 8.44
N ALA A 149 -10.35 14.77 9.23
CA ALA A 149 -10.99 13.86 10.18
C ALA A 149 -11.94 14.55 11.17
#